data_AF-A0A7C2W0D1-F1
#
_entry.id   AF-A0A7C2W0D1-F1
#
_cell.length_a   1.000
_cell.length_b   1.000
_cell.length_c   1.000
_cell.angle_alpha   90.00
_cell.angle_beta   90.00
_cell.angle_gamma   90.00
#
_symmetry.space_group_name_H-M   'P 1'
#
loop_
_entity.id
_entity.type
_entity.pdbx_description
1 polymer ?
#
loop_
_entity_poly.entity_id
_entity_poly.type
_entity_poly.pdbx_seq_one_letter_code
_entity_poly.pdbx_strand_id
1 'polypeptide(L)'
;MAAKYVYFFGRGKAEGNAKMKDLLGGKGAGLAEMTNIGIPVPPGFTITTEVCKLYYENNKRYPEGLKEQVEENLRKVEQIMGAKFGDPENPLLVSVRSGAPISMPGMMDTILNLGLNDETVQGLIKKSNNPRFAYDAYRRFVQMFGNVVLGIPHSKFEELIDQKKEEKGVRFDTDLDAEDWKDLVGKFKKLIKDETGRDFPEDPQEQLWMAINAVFESWNNE
;
A
#
# COMPACT_ATOMS: atom_id res chain seq x y z
N MET A 1 -9.20 -28.77 -9.27
CA MET A 1 -9.39 -27.68 -8.29
C MET A 1 -8.74 -26.45 -8.87
N ALA A 2 -9.38 -25.27 -8.77
CA ALA A 2 -8.72 -24.02 -9.11
C ALA A 2 -7.51 -23.80 -8.19
N ALA A 3 -6.41 -23.25 -8.72
CA ALA A 3 -5.21 -22.97 -7.95
C ALA A 3 -5.46 -21.86 -6.91
N LYS A 4 -4.95 -22.04 -5.69
CA LYS A 4 -5.10 -21.06 -4.61
C LYS A 4 -3.88 -20.14 -4.54
N TYR A 5 -4.09 -18.87 -4.85
CA TYR A 5 -3.06 -17.84 -4.97
C TYR A 5 -3.04 -16.85 -3.80
N VAL A 6 -4.12 -16.77 -3.04
CA VAL A 6 -4.27 -15.79 -1.96
C VAL A 6 -4.61 -16.50 -0.65
N TYR A 7 -3.88 -16.18 0.41
CA TYR A 7 -4.01 -16.77 1.74
C TYR A 7 -4.37 -15.71 2.76
N PHE A 8 -5.56 -15.82 3.34
CA PHE A 8 -6.09 -14.88 4.33
C PHE A 8 -5.51 -15.11 5.73
N PHE A 9 -5.40 -14.04 6.51
CA PHE A 9 -5.17 -14.07 7.95
C PHE A 9 -5.98 -12.98 8.66
N GLY A 10 -6.64 -13.32 9.77
CA GLY A 10 -7.39 -12.37 10.59
C GLY A 10 -8.30 -13.05 11.60
N ARG A 11 -8.77 -12.30 12.61
CA ARG A 11 -9.66 -12.83 13.68
C ARG A 11 -9.16 -14.12 14.34
N GLY A 12 -7.85 -14.20 14.60
CA GLY A 12 -7.24 -15.36 15.28
C GLY A 12 -7.17 -16.64 14.44
N LYS A 13 -7.44 -16.58 13.14
CA LYS A 13 -7.27 -17.71 12.22
C LYS A 13 -6.60 -17.27 10.92
N ALA A 14 -5.64 -18.05 10.45
CA ALA A 14 -5.01 -17.87 9.15
C ALA A 14 -5.13 -19.15 8.30
N GLU A 15 -5.13 -18.96 6.99
CA GLU A 15 -5.11 -20.06 6.01
C GLU A 15 -3.69 -20.61 5.79
N GLY A 16 -2.67 -19.84 6.18
CA GLY A 16 -1.25 -20.22 6.17
C GLY A 16 -0.72 -20.62 7.55
N ASN A 17 0.57 -20.91 7.64
CA ASN A 17 1.31 -21.15 8.89
C ASN A 17 2.84 -20.98 8.69
N ALA A 18 3.61 -21.06 9.78
CA ALA A 18 5.07 -20.90 9.76
C ALA A 18 5.85 -21.85 8.84
N LYS A 19 5.28 -23.00 8.44
CA LYS A 19 5.95 -23.98 7.55
C LYS A 19 5.84 -23.60 6.08
N MET A 20 4.97 -22.65 5.72
CA MET A 20 4.68 -22.27 4.33
C MET A 20 5.57 -21.11 3.83
N LYS A 21 6.81 -21.01 4.33
CA LYS A 21 7.73 -19.90 3.97
C LYS A 21 8.04 -19.82 2.49
N ASP A 22 8.18 -20.96 1.83
CA ASP A 22 8.48 -21.00 0.39
C ASP A 22 7.32 -20.43 -0.44
N LEU A 23 6.09 -20.64 0.03
CA LEU A 23 4.87 -20.22 -0.67
C LEU A 23 4.41 -18.79 -0.29
N LEU A 24 4.53 -18.40 0.98
CA LEU A 24 4.02 -17.13 1.52
C LEU A 24 5.11 -16.09 1.79
N GLY A 25 6.38 -16.47 1.58
CA GLY A 25 7.52 -15.72 2.07
C GLY A 25 7.64 -15.74 3.60
N GLY A 26 8.76 -15.24 4.12
CA GLY A 26 9.01 -15.18 5.56
C GLY A 26 7.99 -14.30 6.30
N LYS A 27 7.62 -13.15 5.73
CA LYS A 27 6.67 -12.21 6.33
C LYS A 27 5.24 -12.78 6.34
N GLY A 28 4.76 -13.33 5.22
CA GLY A 28 3.42 -13.90 5.12
C GLY A 28 3.24 -15.12 6.03
N ALA A 29 4.22 -16.04 6.04
CA ALA A 29 4.22 -17.18 6.96
C ALA A 29 4.25 -16.74 8.44
N GLY A 30 5.02 -15.69 8.76
CA GLY A 30 5.06 -15.11 10.10
C GLY A 30 3.74 -14.47 10.53
N LEU A 31 3.09 -13.68 9.67
CA LEU A 31 1.77 -13.09 9.93
C LEU A 31 0.71 -14.16 10.17
N ALA A 32 0.73 -15.22 9.37
CA ALA A 32 -0.17 -16.36 9.54
C ALA A 32 0.06 -17.08 10.87
N GLU A 33 1.32 -17.32 11.24
CA GLU A 33 1.67 -17.97 12.51
C GLU A 33 1.23 -17.12 13.71
N MET A 34 1.58 -15.83 13.72
CA MET A 34 1.19 -14.89 14.78
C MET A 34 -0.34 -14.87 14.97
N THR A 35 -1.08 -14.87 13.85
CA THR A 35 -2.54 -14.93 13.88
C THR A 35 -3.05 -16.24 14.49
N ASN A 36 -2.48 -17.39 14.11
CA ASN A 36 -2.90 -18.71 14.59
C ASN A 36 -2.59 -18.93 16.08
N ILE A 37 -1.52 -18.32 16.62
CA ILE A 37 -1.18 -18.39 18.05
C ILE A 37 -1.90 -17.32 18.90
N GLY A 38 -2.82 -16.56 18.29
CA GLY A 38 -3.69 -15.61 19.01
C GLY A 38 -3.10 -14.22 19.24
N ILE A 39 -1.99 -13.86 18.58
CA ILE A 39 -1.49 -12.48 18.61
C ILE A 39 -2.46 -11.60 17.81
N PRO A 40 -2.82 -10.40 18.33
CA PRO A 40 -3.70 -9.47 17.63
C PRO A 40 -3.00 -8.86 16.40
N VAL A 41 -3.07 -9.55 15.27
CA VAL A 41 -2.58 -9.09 13.98
C VAL A 41 -3.74 -8.43 13.19
N PRO A 42 -3.56 -7.23 12.63
CA PRO A 42 -4.54 -6.64 11.72
C PRO A 42 -4.87 -7.59 10.55
N PRO A 43 -6.15 -7.75 10.15
CA PRO A 43 -6.53 -8.68 9.10
C PRO A 43 -5.91 -8.29 7.75
N GLY A 44 -5.61 -9.30 6.94
CA GLY A 44 -5.02 -9.12 5.62
C GLY A 44 -4.92 -10.43 4.87
N PHE A 45 -4.16 -10.42 3.78
CA PHE A 45 -3.89 -11.61 3.00
C PHE A 45 -2.50 -11.55 2.37
N THR A 46 -2.00 -12.72 1.97
CA THR A 46 -0.73 -12.87 1.26
C THR A 46 -0.99 -13.45 -0.12
N ILE A 47 -0.45 -12.80 -1.15
CA ILE A 47 -0.38 -13.36 -2.50
C ILE A 47 0.87 -14.24 -2.57
N THR A 48 0.73 -15.47 -3.06
CA THR A 48 1.83 -16.46 -3.01
C THR A 48 3.00 -16.09 -3.92
N THR A 49 4.18 -16.60 -3.58
CA THR A 49 5.40 -16.52 -4.41
C THR A 49 5.21 -17.20 -5.77
N GLU A 50 4.35 -18.22 -5.86
CA GLU A 50 3.97 -18.87 -7.12
C GLU A 50 3.35 -17.88 -8.13
N VAL A 51 2.59 -16.89 -7.66
CA VAL A 51 2.04 -15.85 -8.55
C VAL A 51 3.15 -15.01 -9.15
N CYS A 52 4.19 -14.67 -8.38
CA CYS A 52 5.36 -13.96 -8.90
C CYS A 52 6.05 -14.78 -10.00
N LYS A 53 6.23 -16.08 -9.79
CA LYS A 53 6.78 -16.99 -10.80
C LYS A 53 5.92 -17.01 -12.06
N LEU A 54 4.60 -17.23 -11.92
CA LEU A 54 3.65 -17.26 -13.03
C LEU A 54 3.59 -15.92 -13.76
N TYR A 55 3.73 -14.80 -13.06
CA TYR A 55 3.76 -13.47 -13.65
C TYR A 55 4.91 -13.35 -14.66
N TYR A 56 6.12 -13.80 -14.31
CA TYR A 56 7.26 -13.80 -15.24
C TYR A 56 7.12 -14.85 -16.35
N GLU A 57 6.66 -16.06 -16.03
CA GLU A 57 6.43 -17.13 -17.03
C GLU A 57 5.36 -16.72 -18.08
N ASN A 58 4.38 -15.92 -17.68
CA ASN A 58 3.29 -15.44 -18.55
C ASN A 58 3.57 -14.08 -19.22
N ASN A 59 4.84 -13.69 -19.38
CA ASN A 59 5.25 -12.41 -19.97
C ASN A 59 4.67 -11.20 -19.23
N LYS A 60 4.86 -11.16 -17.90
CA LYS A 60 4.36 -10.10 -17.01
C LYS A 60 2.84 -9.98 -17.02
N ARG A 61 2.14 -11.11 -16.98
CA ARG A 61 0.67 -11.18 -16.88
C ARG A 61 0.25 -12.07 -15.72
N TYR A 62 -0.77 -11.63 -15.00
CA TYR A 62 -1.30 -12.39 -13.89
C TYR A 62 -1.97 -13.69 -14.34
N PRO A 63 -1.89 -14.77 -13.53
CA PRO A 63 -2.68 -15.96 -13.77
C PRO A 63 -4.18 -15.67 -13.64
N GLU A 64 -4.99 -16.39 -14.40
CA GLU A 64 -6.45 -16.32 -14.33
C GLU A 64 -6.94 -16.66 -12.91
N GLY A 65 -7.97 -15.97 -12.42
CA GLY A 65 -8.52 -16.20 -11.09
C GLY A 65 -7.81 -15.46 -9.95
N LEU A 66 -6.65 -14.82 -10.19
CA LEU A 66 -5.96 -14.05 -9.15
C LEU A 66 -6.79 -12.86 -8.68
N LYS A 67 -7.38 -12.12 -9.64
CA LYS A 67 -8.12 -10.89 -9.35
C LYS A 67 -9.32 -11.17 -8.45
N GLU A 68 -10.08 -12.21 -8.78
CA GLU A 68 -11.24 -12.66 -8.04
C GLU A 68 -10.86 -13.08 -6.61
N GLN A 69 -9.72 -13.77 -6.44
CA GLN A 69 -9.22 -14.16 -5.12
C GLN A 69 -8.76 -12.96 -4.28
N VAL A 70 -8.12 -11.95 -4.90
CA VAL A 70 -7.75 -10.71 -4.20
C VAL A 70 -9.01 -9.96 -3.75
N GLU A 71 -10.00 -9.80 -4.63
CA GLU A 71 -11.28 -9.14 -4.32
C GLU A 71 -12.09 -9.89 -3.24
N GLU A 72 -12.10 -11.22 -3.26
CA GLU A 72 -12.73 -12.03 -2.21
C GLU A 72 -12.08 -11.79 -0.85
N ASN A 73 -10.74 -11.80 -0.79
CA ASN A 73 -10.04 -11.63 0.48
C ASN A 73 -10.04 -10.18 0.97
N LEU A 74 -10.05 -9.19 0.07
CA LEU A 74 -10.26 -7.79 0.43
C LEU A 74 -11.64 -7.59 1.07
N ARG A 75 -12.70 -8.21 0.53
CA ARG A 75 -14.04 -8.20 1.14
C ARG A 75 -14.06 -8.81 2.54
N LYS A 76 -13.26 -9.85 2.80
CA LYS A 76 -13.10 -10.41 4.16
C LYS A 76 -12.46 -9.41 5.10
N VAL A 77 -11.43 -8.68 4.65
CA VAL A 77 -10.81 -7.59 5.43
C VAL A 77 -11.84 -6.50 5.74
N GLU A 78 -12.59 -6.04 4.74
CA GLU A 78 -13.64 -5.03 4.91
C GLU A 78 -14.68 -5.43 5.96
N GLN A 79 -15.17 -6.68 5.89
CA GLN A 79 -16.14 -7.22 6.85
C GLN A 79 -15.60 -7.26 8.29
N ILE A 80 -14.32 -7.59 8.46
CA ILE A 80 -13.70 -7.67 9.79
C ILE A 80 -13.43 -6.29 10.36
N MET A 81 -12.96 -5.38 9.52
CA MET A 81 -12.64 -4.01 9.91
C MET A 81 -13.86 -3.11 10.03
N GLY A 82 -15.00 -3.52 9.46
CA GLY A 82 -16.21 -2.70 9.41
C GLY A 82 -15.99 -1.40 8.63
N ALA A 83 -15.14 -1.45 7.60
CA ALA A 83 -14.77 -0.33 6.74
C ALA A 83 -14.68 -0.82 5.29
N LYS A 84 -14.81 0.06 4.32
CA LYS A 84 -14.85 -0.31 2.90
C LYS A 84 -13.73 0.37 2.12
N PHE A 85 -13.07 -0.38 1.24
CA PHE A 85 -11.96 0.10 0.45
C PHE A 85 -12.46 1.10 -0.59
N GLY A 86 -11.98 2.34 -0.49
CA GLY A 86 -12.45 3.47 -1.30
C GLY A 86 -13.75 4.13 -0.85
N ASP A 87 -14.26 3.83 0.35
CA ASP A 87 -15.42 4.53 0.90
C ASP A 87 -15.01 5.92 1.44
N PRO A 88 -15.63 7.01 0.95
CA PRO A 88 -15.30 8.37 1.38
C PRO A 88 -15.67 8.68 2.83
N GLU A 89 -16.60 7.93 3.44
CA GLU A 89 -17.06 8.18 4.81
C GLU A 89 -16.33 7.33 5.85
N ASN A 90 -16.11 6.04 5.55
CA ASN A 90 -15.40 5.11 6.43
C ASN A 90 -14.38 4.27 5.64
N PRO A 91 -13.26 4.89 5.22
CA PRO A 91 -12.29 4.25 4.34
C PRO A 91 -11.56 3.11 5.04
N LEU A 92 -11.43 1.98 4.35
CA LEU A 92 -10.40 0.98 4.63
C LEU A 92 -9.11 1.42 3.94
N LEU A 93 -8.02 1.51 4.70
CA LEU A 93 -6.67 1.73 4.17
C LEU A 93 -5.83 0.48 4.38
N VAL A 94 -4.98 0.15 3.41
CA VAL A 94 -4.13 -1.04 3.46
C VAL A 94 -2.65 -0.69 3.32
N SER A 95 -1.79 -1.59 3.75
CA SER A 95 -0.36 -1.53 3.45
C SER A 95 0.03 -2.67 2.52
N VAL A 96 0.86 -2.37 1.51
CA VAL A 96 1.43 -3.38 0.61
C VAL A 96 2.91 -3.55 0.93
N ARG A 97 3.32 -4.81 1.16
CA ARG A 97 4.66 -5.15 1.63
C ARG A 97 5.20 -6.35 0.85
N SER A 98 6.38 -6.20 0.28
CA SER A 98 7.14 -7.30 -0.34
C SER A 98 7.57 -8.35 0.70
N GLY A 99 7.64 -9.62 0.31
CA GLY A 99 8.00 -10.72 1.20
C GLY A 99 8.52 -11.96 0.47
N ALA A 100 9.84 -12.08 0.38
CA ALA A 100 10.51 -13.28 -0.12
C ALA A 100 10.64 -14.39 0.95
N PRO A 101 10.91 -15.65 0.56
CA PRO A 101 11.25 -16.72 1.51
C PRO A 101 12.51 -16.42 2.33
N ILE A 102 13.49 -15.76 1.72
CA ILE A 102 14.74 -15.29 2.33
C ILE A 102 14.83 -13.77 2.14
N SER A 103 15.30 -13.03 3.14
CA SER A 103 15.47 -11.58 3.02
C SER A 103 16.47 -11.26 1.90
N MET A 104 16.04 -10.49 0.91
CA MET A 104 16.88 -10.03 -0.19
C MET A 104 17.06 -8.52 -0.10
N PRO A 105 18.30 -8.00 -0.18
CA PRO A 105 18.56 -6.60 -0.47
C PRO A 105 17.88 -6.20 -1.79
N GLY A 106 17.34 -4.98 -1.90
CA GLY A 106 16.72 -4.48 -3.14
C GLY A 106 15.24 -4.79 -3.33
N MET A 107 14.60 -5.57 -2.45
CA MET A 107 13.14 -5.73 -2.47
C MET A 107 12.41 -4.41 -2.20
N MET A 108 11.32 -4.17 -2.93
CA MET A 108 10.48 -2.97 -2.84
C MET A 108 10.18 -2.54 -1.40
N ASP A 109 10.28 -1.22 -1.18
CA ASP A 109 9.90 -0.56 0.06
C ASP A 109 8.40 -0.71 0.36
N THR A 110 8.04 -0.57 1.63
CA THR A 110 6.65 -0.69 2.09
C THR A 110 5.82 0.51 1.68
N ILE A 111 4.63 0.27 1.11
CA ILE A 111 3.62 1.31 0.90
C ILE A 111 2.62 1.25 2.05
N LEU A 112 2.41 2.37 2.73
CA LEU A 112 1.37 2.55 3.74
C LEU A 112 0.26 3.45 3.21
N ASN A 113 -0.90 3.40 3.87
CA ASN A 113 -2.06 4.26 3.61
C ASN A 113 -2.63 4.16 2.18
N LEU A 114 -2.42 3.02 1.52
CA LEU A 114 -2.99 2.78 0.20
C LEU A 114 -4.52 2.75 0.29
N GLY A 115 -5.16 3.46 -0.64
CA GLY A 115 -6.59 3.75 -0.64
C GLY A 115 -6.93 5.19 -0.31
N LEU A 116 -5.95 6.02 0.07
CA LEU A 116 -6.15 7.47 0.20
C LEU A 116 -6.26 8.15 -1.17
N ASN A 117 -7.23 9.03 -1.28
CA ASN A 117 -7.53 9.88 -2.43
C ASN A 117 -8.21 11.17 -1.91
N ASP A 118 -8.59 12.10 -2.79
CA ASP A 118 -9.18 13.38 -2.38
C ASP A 118 -10.52 13.25 -1.62
N GLU A 119 -11.23 12.13 -1.82
CA GLU A 119 -12.52 11.84 -1.17
C GLU A 119 -12.34 11.11 0.17
N THR A 120 -11.61 9.99 0.16
CA THR A 120 -11.37 9.12 1.33
C THR A 120 -10.56 9.81 2.43
N VAL A 121 -9.69 10.77 2.10
CA VAL A 121 -9.02 11.58 3.13
C VAL A 121 -10.04 12.32 4.00
N GLN A 122 -11.20 12.72 3.46
CA GLN A 122 -12.26 13.38 4.25
C GLN A 122 -12.86 12.44 5.29
N GLY A 123 -13.08 11.17 4.96
CA GLY A 123 -13.51 10.14 5.91
C GLY A 123 -12.48 9.93 7.03
N LEU A 124 -11.19 9.93 6.68
CA LEU A 124 -10.11 9.86 7.67
C LEU A 124 -10.08 11.09 8.59
N ILE A 125 -10.32 12.29 8.05
CA ILE A 125 -10.44 13.54 8.84
C ILE A 125 -11.59 13.41 9.83
N LYS A 126 -12.78 13.02 9.37
CA LYS A 126 -13.97 12.85 10.22
C LYS A 126 -13.73 11.84 11.35
N LYS A 127 -13.12 10.69 11.03
CA LYS A 127 -12.90 9.60 11.99
C LYS A 127 -11.82 9.91 13.03
N SER A 128 -10.78 10.64 12.63
CA SER A 128 -9.66 11.00 13.52
C SER A 128 -9.88 12.32 14.27
N ASN A 129 -10.82 13.15 13.81
CA ASN A 129 -10.97 14.56 14.21
C ASN A 129 -9.64 15.33 14.16
N ASN A 130 -8.78 14.98 13.19
CA ASN A 130 -7.43 15.51 13.08
C ASN A 130 -7.05 15.72 11.60
N PRO A 131 -7.37 16.90 11.03
CA PRO A 131 -7.10 17.18 9.63
C PRO A 131 -5.61 17.19 9.29
N ARG A 132 -4.77 17.65 10.23
CA ARG A 132 -3.32 17.64 10.06
C ARG A 132 -2.79 16.22 9.89
N PHE A 133 -3.24 15.28 10.72
CA PHE A 133 -2.87 13.87 10.60
C PHE A 133 -3.31 13.26 9.27
N ALA A 134 -4.55 13.50 8.85
CA ALA A 134 -5.07 12.91 7.62
C ALA A 134 -4.31 13.41 6.37
N TYR A 135 -4.03 14.72 6.30
CA TYR A 135 -3.24 15.26 5.19
C TYR A 135 -1.75 14.89 5.27
N ASP A 136 -1.16 14.75 6.47
CA ASP A 136 0.21 14.22 6.60
C ASP A 136 0.27 12.74 6.16
N ALA A 137 -0.74 11.93 6.50
CA ALA A 137 -0.85 10.56 6.02
C ALA A 137 -1.02 10.51 4.49
N TYR A 138 -1.78 11.43 3.93
CA TYR A 138 -2.02 11.51 2.49
C TYR A 138 -0.79 11.96 1.71
N ARG A 139 -0.10 13.03 2.13
CA ARG A 139 1.15 13.46 1.46
C ARG A 139 2.22 12.37 1.52
N ARG A 140 2.32 11.65 2.64
CA ARG A 140 3.26 10.51 2.78
C ARG A 140 2.88 9.40 1.82
N PHE A 141 1.59 9.09 1.67
CA PHE A 141 1.13 8.11 0.69
C PHE A 141 1.50 8.51 -0.73
N VAL A 142 1.18 9.73 -1.16
CA VAL A 142 1.49 10.21 -2.52
C VAL A 142 2.99 10.16 -2.78
N GLN A 143 3.81 10.57 -1.81
CA GLN A 143 5.28 10.49 -1.88
C GLN A 143 5.80 9.05 -1.98
N MET A 144 5.35 8.15 -1.08
CA MET A 144 5.75 6.74 -1.11
C MET A 144 5.30 6.05 -2.41
N PHE A 145 4.08 6.31 -2.85
CA PHE A 145 3.56 5.73 -4.09
C PHE A 145 4.32 6.27 -5.31
N GLY A 146 4.54 7.59 -5.38
CA GLY A 146 5.33 8.21 -6.44
C GLY A 146 6.76 7.68 -6.52
N ASN A 147 7.40 7.46 -5.37
CA ASN A 147 8.75 6.90 -5.35
C ASN A 147 8.79 5.41 -5.66
N VAL A 148 8.02 4.61 -4.94
CA VAL A 148 8.16 3.16 -4.94
C VAL A 148 7.41 2.51 -6.11
N VAL A 149 6.26 3.06 -6.53
CA VAL A 149 5.45 2.51 -7.64
C VAL A 149 5.76 3.20 -8.95
N LEU A 150 5.97 4.53 -8.93
CA LEU A 150 6.18 5.32 -10.15
C LEU A 150 7.65 5.64 -10.44
N GLY A 151 8.58 5.25 -9.55
CA GLY A 151 10.02 5.41 -9.76
C GLY A 151 10.54 6.84 -9.65
N ILE A 152 9.77 7.78 -9.12
CA ILE A 152 10.18 9.18 -8.98
C ILE A 152 11.17 9.31 -7.81
N PRO A 153 12.34 9.95 -7.98
CA PRO A 153 13.30 10.08 -6.89
C PRO A 153 12.69 10.76 -5.66
N HIS A 154 12.87 10.16 -4.49
CA HIS A 154 12.35 10.66 -3.21
C HIS A 154 12.78 12.11 -2.93
N SER A 155 14.00 12.49 -3.34
CA SER A 155 14.54 13.84 -3.17
C SER A 155 13.67 14.94 -3.80
N LYS A 156 12.99 14.67 -4.92
CA LYS A 156 12.10 15.65 -5.57
C LYS A 156 10.91 16.02 -4.71
N PHE A 157 10.42 15.09 -3.89
CA PHE A 157 9.34 15.35 -2.93
C PHE A 157 9.86 16.12 -1.71
N GLU A 158 11.05 15.77 -1.22
CA GLU A 158 11.68 16.48 -0.09
C GLU A 158 12.01 17.93 -0.43
N GLU A 159 12.49 18.22 -1.64
CA GLU A 159 12.71 19.59 -2.12
C GLU A 159 11.45 20.46 -2.05
N LEU A 160 10.28 19.89 -2.36
CA LEU A 160 8.99 20.60 -2.25
C LEU A 160 8.59 20.84 -0.79
N ILE A 161 8.88 19.90 0.12
CA ILE A 161 8.64 20.08 1.56
C ILE A 161 9.54 21.18 2.11
N ASP A 162 10.83 21.19 1.75
CA ASP A 162 11.78 22.20 2.18
C ASP A 162 11.38 23.59 1.68
N GLN A 163 10.96 23.72 0.42
CA GLN A 163 10.40 24.97 -0.10
C GLN A 163 9.19 25.45 0.71
N LYS A 164 8.27 24.54 1.07
CA LYS A 164 7.09 24.89 1.87
C LYS A 164 7.46 25.36 3.28
N LYS A 165 8.48 24.74 3.90
CA LYS A 165 8.99 25.17 5.21
C LYS A 165 9.65 26.54 5.14
N GLU A 166 10.42 26.83 4.09
CA GLU A 166 11.01 28.14 3.84
C GLU A 166 9.93 29.21 3.62
N GLU A 167 8.91 28.93 2.80
CA GLU A 167 7.75 29.82 2.58
C GLU A 167 7.03 30.17 3.90
N LYS A 168 6.96 29.22 4.84
CA LYS A 168 6.32 29.39 6.15
C LYS A 168 7.26 29.93 7.24
N GLY A 169 8.56 30.00 6.98
CA GLY A 169 9.56 30.38 7.98
C GLY A 169 9.67 29.41 9.16
N VAL A 170 9.38 28.12 8.93
CA VAL A 170 9.46 27.06 9.95
C VAL A 170 10.64 26.13 9.69
N ARG A 171 11.05 25.35 10.70
CA ARG A 171 12.23 24.48 10.62
C ARG A 171 11.88 23.01 10.46
N PHE A 172 10.84 22.54 11.14
CA PHE A 172 10.49 21.13 11.18
C PHE A 172 9.19 20.86 10.45
N ASP A 173 9.07 19.68 9.85
CA ASP A 173 7.82 19.19 9.28
C ASP A 173 6.67 19.20 10.31
N THR A 174 6.99 19.01 11.59
CA THR A 174 6.00 19.08 12.68
C THR A 174 5.32 20.44 12.81
N ASP A 175 5.97 21.49 12.32
CA ASP A 175 5.49 22.87 12.39
C ASP A 175 4.53 23.20 11.24
N LEU A 176 4.43 22.35 10.21
CA LEU A 176 3.47 22.51 9.12
C LEU A 176 2.07 22.06 9.55
N ASP A 177 1.06 22.87 9.17
CA ASP A 177 -0.34 22.67 9.49
C ASP A 177 -1.09 21.81 8.45
N ALA A 178 -2.39 21.65 8.64
CA ALA A 178 -3.22 20.82 7.76
C ALA A 178 -3.36 21.41 6.34
N GLU A 179 -3.47 22.73 6.20
CA GLU A 179 -3.61 23.39 4.90
C GLU A 179 -2.27 23.36 4.15
N ASP A 180 -1.15 23.43 4.87
CA ASP A 180 0.18 23.24 4.29
C ASP A 180 0.37 21.85 3.69
N TRP A 181 -0.07 20.81 4.42
CA TRP A 181 -0.03 19.45 3.89
C TRP A 181 -0.98 19.24 2.72
N LYS A 182 -2.17 19.84 2.75
CA LYS A 182 -3.12 19.80 1.65
C LYS A 182 -2.56 20.47 0.38
N ASP A 183 -1.91 21.62 0.52
CA ASP A 183 -1.20 22.28 -0.60
C ASP A 183 -0.09 21.40 -1.15
N LEU A 184 0.72 20.79 -0.29
CA LEU A 184 1.79 19.88 -0.69
C LEU A 184 1.29 18.62 -1.39
N VAL A 185 0.15 18.04 -0.99
CA VAL A 185 -0.50 16.95 -1.74
C VAL A 185 -0.73 17.38 -3.19
N GLY A 186 -1.27 18.58 -3.41
CA GLY A 186 -1.48 19.13 -4.76
C GLY A 186 -0.17 19.29 -5.53
N LYS A 187 0.86 19.86 -4.90
CA LYS A 187 2.20 19.99 -5.50
C LYS A 187 2.82 18.62 -5.85
N PHE A 188 2.62 17.60 -5.01
CA PHE A 188 3.12 16.25 -5.24
C PHE A 188 2.41 15.56 -6.41
N LYS A 189 1.08 15.65 -6.49
CA LYS A 189 0.32 15.12 -7.64
C LYS A 189 0.74 15.79 -8.95
N LYS A 190 1.00 17.10 -8.91
CA LYS A 190 1.52 17.83 -10.07
C LYS A 190 2.91 17.32 -10.47
N LEU A 191 3.83 17.16 -9.50
CA LEU A 191 5.15 16.56 -9.75
C LEU A 191 5.02 15.17 -10.41
N ILE A 192 4.12 14.33 -9.92
CA ILE A 192 3.85 13.00 -10.51
C ILE A 192 3.42 13.13 -11.97
N LYS A 193 2.50 14.05 -12.27
CA LYS A 193 2.05 14.32 -13.64
C LYS A 193 3.18 14.80 -14.53
N ASP A 194 4.01 15.71 -14.04
CA ASP A 194 5.11 16.29 -14.80
C ASP A 194 6.21 15.25 -15.11
N GLU A 195 6.49 14.33 -14.18
CA GLU A 195 7.53 13.30 -14.33
C GLU A 195 7.06 12.07 -15.13
N THR A 196 5.79 11.68 -15.01
CA THR A 196 5.27 10.42 -15.57
C THR A 196 4.34 10.62 -16.77
N GLY A 197 3.86 11.85 -16.98
CA GLY A 197 2.83 12.17 -17.96
C GLY A 197 1.42 11.70 -17.56
N ARG A 198 1.23 11.16 -16.35
CA ARG A 198 -0.04 10.62 -15.86
C ARG A 198 -0.42 11.24 -14.52
N ASP A 199 -1.72 11.44 -14.33
CA ASP A 199 -2.24 11.89 -13.05
C ASP A 199 -2.06 10.82 -11.97
N PHE A 200 -2.02 11.26 -10.70
CA PHE A 200 -2.03 10.33 -9.57
C PHE A 200 -3.32 9.49 -9.59
N PRO A 201 -3.26 8.16 -9.41
CA PRO A 201 -4.44 7.31 -9.46
C PRO A 201 -5.35 7.59 -8.26
N GLU A 202 -6.55 8.13 -8.51
CA GLU A 202 -7.55 8.37 -7.46
C GLU A 202 -8.39 7.12 -7.16
N ASP A 203 -8.46 6.13 -8.06
CA ASP A 203 -9.15 4.86 -7.81
C ASP A 203 -8.30 3.93 -6.92
N PRO A 204 -8.76 3.58 -5.70
CA PRO A 204 -8.06 2.68 -4.81
C PRO A 204 -7.78 1.30 -5.41
N GLN A 205 -8.66 0.80 -6.29
CA GLN A 205 -8.43 -0.49 -6.95
C GLN A 205 -7.25 -0.40 -7.93
N GLU A 206 -7.17 0.68 -8.71
CA GLU A 206 -6.02 0.95 -9.56
C GLU A 206 -4.73 1.06 -8.73
N GLN A 207 -4.76 1.84 -7.63
CA GLN A 207 -3.62 1.95 -6.69
C GLN A 207 -3.15 0.57 -6.20
N LEU A 208 -4.08 -0.29 -5.79
CA LEU A 208 -3.77 -1.63 -5.28
C LEU A 208 -3.07 -2.49 -6.33
N TRP A 209 -3.59 -2.53 -7.55
CA TRP A 209 -3.00 -3.34 -8.63
C TRP A 209 -1.67 -2.79 -9.11
N MET A 210 -1.49 -1.47 -9.15
CA MET A 210 -0.19 -0.86 -9.44
C MET A 210 0.84 -1.19 -8.37
N ALA A 211 0.46 -1.16 -7.08
CA ALA A 211 1.33 -1.54 -5.98
C ALA A 211 1.70 -3.04 -6.02
N ILE A 212 0.74 -3.92 -6.31
CA ILE A 212 1.00 -5.37 -6.50
C ILE A 212 1.98 -5.58 -7.66
N ASN A 213 1.78 -4.88 -8.78
CA ASN A 213 2.65 -4.98 -9.95
C ASN A 213 4.09 -4.56 -9.61
N ALA A 214 4.24 -3.42 -8.94
CA ALA A 214 5.55 -2.91 -8.54
C ALA A 214 6.28 -3.87 -7.57
N VAL A 215 5.55 -4.55 -6.67
CA VAL A 215 6.15 -5.59 -5.82
C VAL A 215 6.73 -6.72 -6.68
N PHE A 216 5.98 -7.22 -7.66
CA PHE A 216 6.48 -8.30 -8.52
C PHE A 216 7.63 -7.84 -9.41
N GLU A 217 7.57 -6.63 -9.97
CA GLU A 217 8.66 -6.09 -10.78
C GLU A 217 9.96 -5.90 -9.98
N SER A 218 9.84 -5.56 -8.69
CA SER A 218 11.00 -5.42 -7.81
C SER A 218 11.76 -6.72 -7.55
N TRP A 219 11.15 -7.88 -7.85
CA TRP A 219 11.80 -9.18 -7.66
C TRP A 219 13.05 -9.33 -8.54
N ASN A 220 13.06 -8.68 -9.71
CA ASN A 220 14.14 -8.77 -10.69
C ASN A 220 14.81 -7.41 -10.92
N ASN A 221 14.77 -6.53 -9.92
CA ASN A 221 15.60 -5.33 -9.91
C ASN A 221 17.05 -5.74 -9.60
N GLU A 222 18.00 -5.21 -10.38
CA GLU A 222 19.44 -5.34 -10.13
C GLU A 222 19.90 -4.50 -8.93
#